data_AF-D8QH19-F1
#
_entry.id   AF-D8QH19-F1
#
_cell.length_a   1.000
_cell.length_b   1.000
_cell.length_c   1.000
_cell.angle_alpha   90.00
_cell.angle_beta   90.00
_cell.angle_gamma   90.00
#
_symmetry.space_group_name_H-M   'P 1'
#
loop_
_entity.id
_entity.type
_entity.pdbx_description
1 polymer ?
#
loop_
_entity_poly.entity_id
_entity_poly.type
_entity_poly.pdbx_seq_one_letter_code
_entity_poly.pdbx_strand_id
1 'polypeptide(L)'
;MSCSLCRLPFVPALGSMNPLPEHFPPDGFMTKAQYSYFESALGFGPRVHGLVKNFKFLSPNNFGTFDPPFLLNVAWAHPEFTFVMMHHVCGALFRRVMGCEGNTFEDQKRLCEVEVVMGPLGELEDAGELRGVDYANLGQKIDVKPFWRVGNDHGQNSFKYEEFQQSPLGDWLFTRPDSIPRFYPVVEAKHWGTIPHPDVIPAGTDILTRQPLDVLLAIIAHLDAPTFVKLTSTCRFLRAHALITFQPEARRLVLALPWAFAMTSELEKMTDAMRQAVPDPVRSPHDGDWLLYLSHVHRTKSMRVRRWLWANAEEAARVFEERKRASPYAEGKHTPEREKFDRQVESLYFPPMF
;
A
#
# COMPACT_ATOMS: atom_id res chain seq x y z
N MET A 1 -15.07 -1.55 -12.74
CA MET A 1 -13.62 -1.43 -13.04
C MET A 1 -12.85 -1.29 -11.74
N SER A 2 -11.84 -2.11 -11.51
CA SER A 2 -11.21 -2.19 -10.19
C SER A 2 -9.71 -1.93 -10.26
N CYS A 3 -9.17 -1.39 -9.18
CA CYS A 3 -7.72 -1.32 -8.99
C CYS A 3 -7.13 -2.73 -8.96
N SER A 4 -6.05 -2.96 -9.71
CA SER A 4 -5.42 -4.27 -9.85
C SER A 4 -4.81 -4.82 -8.57
N LEU A 5 -4.68 -4.01 -7.51
CA LEU A 5 -4.11 -4.43 -6.22
C LEU A 5 -5.14 -4.47 -5.08
N CYS A 6 -5.94 -3.42 -4.91
CA CYS A 6 -6.90 -3.37 -3.81
C CYS A 6 -8.30 -3.84 -4.20
N ARG A 7 -8.56 -4.04 -5.50
CA ARG A 7 -9.85 -4.49 -6.04
C ARG A 7 -11.03 -3.55 -5.73
N LEU A 8 -10.79 -2.37 -5.16
CA LEU A 8 -11.77 -1.30 -4.96
C LEU A 8 -12.02 -0.53 -6.26
N PRO A 9 -13.18 0.14 -6.40
CA PRO A 9 -13.51 0.88 -7.62
C PRO A 9 -12.62 2.10 -7.83
N PHE A 10 -12.54 2.54 -9.09
CA PHE A 10 -12.21 3.93 -9.41
C PHE A 10 -13.50 4.75 -9.51
N VAL A 11 -13.44 6.04 -9.15
CA VAL A 11 -14.58 6.97 -9.32
C VAL A 11 -14.33 7.90 -10.51
N PRO A 12 -15.35 8.22 -11.33
CA PRO A 12 -15.13 9.07 -12.49
C PRO A 12 -14.62 10.45 -12.10
N ALA A 13 -13.57 10.92 -12.77
CA ALA A 13 -13.04 12.27 -12.56
C ALA A 13 -13.99 13.34 -13.11
N LEU A 14 -13.88 14.56 -12.59
CA LEU A 14 -14.68 15.71 -13.04
C LEU A 14 -14.60 16.01 -14.55
N GLY A 15 -13.51 15.61 -15.22
CA GLY A 15 -13.32 15.76 -16.66
C GLY A 15 -14.01 14.69 -17.52
N SER A 16 -14.74 13.76 -16.90
CA SER A 16 -15.48 12.71 -17.60
C SER A 16 -16.67 13.30 -18.37
N MET A 17 -16.75 13.05 -19.68
CA MET A 17 -17.80 13.62 -20.54
C MET A 17 -19.16 12.91 -20.42
N ASN A 18 -19.18 11.58 -20.24
CA ASN A 18 -20.42 10.81 -20.11
C ASN A 18 -20.23 9.58 -19.19
N PRO A 19 -20.00 9.82 -17.89
CA PRO A 19 -19.82 8.73 -16.95
C PRO A 19 -21.14 8.00 -16.68
N LEU A 20 -21.09 6.66 -16.57
CA LEU A 20 -22.24 5.90 -16.08
C LEU A 20 -22.62 6.31 -14.64
N PRO A 21 -23.92 6.56 -14.36
CA PRO A 21 -24.38 6.94 -13.01
C PRO A 21 -23.95 5.96 -11.93
N GLU A 22 -24.02 4.65 -12.22
CA GLU A 22 -23.65 3.56 -11.32
C GLU A 22 -22.16 3.48 -10.94
N HIS A 23 -21.29 4.26 -11.61
CA HIS A 23 -19.88 4.37 -11.23
C HIS A 23 -19.64 5.41 -10.13
N PHE A 24 -20.60 6.31 -9.89
CA PHE A 24 -20.49 7.28 -8.80
C PHE A 24 -20.89 6.67 -7.46
N PRO A 25 -20.15 7.01 -6.38
CA PRO A 25 -20.60 6.71 -5.04
C PRO A 25 -21.81 7.59 -4.68
N PRO A 26 -22.66 7.16 -3.74
CA PRO A 26 -23.73 8.01 -3.20
C PRO A 26 -23.19 9.32 -2.61
N ASP A 27 -24.04 10.35 -2.59
CA ASP A 27 -23.68 11.65 -2.01
C ASP A 27 -23.24 11.51 -0.55
N GLY A 28 -22.14 12.17 -0.20
CA GLY A 28 -21.56 12.12 1.15
C GLY A 28 -20.82 10.84 1.51
N PHE A 29 -20.75 9.84 0.62
CA PHE A 29 -20.02 8.59 0.87
C PHE A 29 -18.50 8.82 0.99
N MET A 30 -17.92 9.72 0.19
CA MET A 30 -16.51 10.07 0.24
C MET A 30 -16.29 11.53 0.64
N THR A 31 -15.25 11.77 1.43
CA THR A 31 -14.64 13.11 1.53
C THR A 31 -13.97 13.49 0.22
N LYS A 32 -13.76 14.79 -0.03
CA LYS A 32 -13.03 15.28 -1.22
C LYS A 32 -11.64 14.63 -1.39
N ALA A 33 -10.96 14.41 -0.26
CA ALA A 33 -9.65 13.77 -0.22
C ALA A 33 -9.71 12.30 -0.69
N GLN A 34 -10.71 11.54 -0.21
CA GLN A 34 -10.92 10.16 -0.65
C GLN A 34 -11.32 10.11 -2.13
N TYR A 35 -12.21 11.00 -2.57
CA TYR A 35 -12.62 11.08 -3.97
C TYR A 35 -11.42 11.29 -4.90
N SER A 36 -10.54 12.24 -4.57
CA SER A 36 -9.31 12.49 -5.34
C SER A 36 -8.37 11.29 -5.38
N TYR A 37 -8.34 10.49 -4.31
CA TYR A 37 -7.58 9.23 -4.29
C TYR A 37 -8.20 8.18 -5.22
N PHE A 38 -9.52 8.00 -5.18
CA PHE A 38 -10.22 6.99 -5.97
C PHE A 38 -10.40 7.37 -7.44
N GLU A 39 -10.31 8.65 -7.83
CA GLU A 39 -10.35 9.06 -9.24
C GLU A 39 -9.03 8.80 -9.98
N SER A 40 -7.93 8.68 -9.22
CA SER A 40 -6.57 8.73 -9.76
C SER A 40 -5.94 7.34 -9.79
N ALA A 41 -5.21 7.05 -10.86
CA ALA A 41 -4.57 5.77 -11.11
C ALA A 41 -3.10 5.94 -11.53
N LEU A 42 -2.29 4.96 -11.19
CA LEU A 42 -0.99 4.67 -11.79
C LEU A 42 -1.20 3.47 -12.73
N GLY A 43 -1.08 3.73 -14.02
CA GLY A 43 -1.11 2.69 -15.05
C GLY A 43 0.30 2.35 -15.50
N PHE A 44 0.57 1.07 -15.74
CA PHE A 44 1.86 0.63 -16.28
C PHE A 44 1.73 -0.60 -17.16
N GLY A 45 2.70 -0.78 -18.05
CA GLY A 45 2.73 -1.93 -18.96
C GLY A 45 3.39 -1.60 -20.29
N PRO A 46 3.76 -2.62 -21.10
CA PRO A 46 4.39 -2.42 -22.41
C PRO A 46 3.43 -1.82 -23.46
N ARG A 47 2.17 -1.56 -23.09
CA ARG A 47 1.16 -0.87 -23.92
C ARG A 47 0.92 0.57 -23.48
N VAL A 48 1.51 1.00 -22.37
CA VAL A 48 1.41 2.36 -21.85
C VAL A 48 2.56 3.18 -22.40
N HIS A 49 2.26 4.24 -23.17
CA HIS A 49 3.29 5.17 -23.64
C HIS A 49 4.00 5.84 -22.45
N GLY A 50 5.33 5.74 -22.41
CA GLY A 50 6.13 6.14 -21.25
C GLY A 50 6.19 5.11 -20.12
N LEU A 51 5.74 3.87 -20.37
CA LEU A 51 5.81 2.68 -19.51
C LEU A 51 5.00 2.73 -18.22
N VAL A 52 5.05 3.85 -17.50
CA VAL A 52 4.34 4.13 -16.26
C VAL A 52 3.78 5.55 -16.33
N LYS A 53 2.47 5.71 -16.16
CA LYS A 53 1.80 7.01 -16.24
C LYS A 53 0.71 7.18 -15.19
N ASN A 54 0.50 8.44 -14.82
CA ASN A 54 -0.64 8.83 -13.99
C ASN A 54 -1.85 9.01 -14.89
N PHE A 55 -2.95 8.37 -14.54
CA PHE A 55 -4.22 8.46 -15.22
C PHE A 55 -5.31 8.95 -14.27
N LYS A 56 -6.39 9.44 -14.84
CA LYS A 56 -7.67 9.60 -14.16
C LYS A 56 -8.72 8.73 -14.83
N PHE A 57 -9.61 8.19 -14.02
CA PHE A 57 -10.68 7.36 -14.52
C PHE A 57 -11.79 8.23 -15.16
N LEU A 58 -12.17 7.92 -16.40
CA LEU A 58 -13.10 8.72 -17.20
C LEU A 58 -14.43 8.01 -17.51
N SER A 59 -14.59 6.72 -17.20
CA SER A 59 -15.85 5.97 -17.41
C SER A 59 -16.32 5.89 -18.88
N PRO A 60 -17.15 4.89 -19.25
CA PRO A 60 -17.36 3.60 -18.57
C PRO A 60 -16.22 2.61 -18.71
N ASN A 61 -15.22 2.87 -19.55
CA ASN A 61 -14.10 1.95 -19.76
C ASN A 61 -12.81 2.70 -20.09
N ASN A 62 -12.69 3.97 -19.72
CA ASN A 62 -11.61 4.84 -20.19
C ASN A 62 -10.79 5.41 -19.04
N PHE A 63 -9.49 5.54 -19.27
CA PHE A 63 -8.56 6.29 -18.42
C PHE A 63 -7.81 7.32 -19.27
N GLY A 64 -7.72 8.55 -18.77
CA GLY A 64 -7.05 9.65 -19.45
C GLY A 64 -5.85 10.19 -18.68
N THR A 65 -4.79 10.58 -19.38
CA THR A 65 -3.72 11.43 -18.84
C THR A 65 -4.04 12.90 -19.12
N PHE A 66 -3.79 13.77 -18.15
CA PHE A 66 -3.97 15.22 -18.29
C PHE A 66 -2.65 15.99 -18.20
N ASP A 67 -1.53 15.28 -18.16
CA ASP A 67 -0.19 15.86 -18.03
C ASP A 67 0.44 16.05 -19.42
N PRO A 68 0.90 17.27 -19.78
CA PRO A 68 1.59 17.54 -21.04
C PRO A 68 2.88 16.71 -21.21
N PRO A 69 3.37 16.50 -22.45
CA PRO A 69 2.85 17.03 -23.72
C PRO A 69 1.84 16.11 -24.42
N PHE A 70 1.57 14.91 -23.89
CA PHE A 70 0.72 13.92 -24.55
C PHE A 70 -0.53 13.63 -23.72
N LEU A 71 -1.69 13.93 -24.31
CA LEU A 71 -2.97 13.43 -23.82
C LEU A 71 -3.13 12.00 -24.35
N LEU A 72 -3.12 11.03 -23.44
CA LEU A 72 -3.38 9.63 -23.73
C LEU A 72 -4.75 9.29 -23.16
N ASN A 73 -5.57 8.64 -23.96
CA ASN A 73 -6.80 8.01 -23.51
C ASN A 73 -6.74 6.53 -23.85
N VAL A 74 -6.94 5.67 -22.86
CA VAL A 74 -6.87 4.22 -23.02
C VAL A 74 -8.19 3.59 -22.63
N ALA A 75 -8.68 2.69 -23.48
CA ALA A 75 -9.75 1.78 -23.13
C ALA A 75 -9.18 0.71 -22.18
N TRP A 76 -9.64 0.69 -20.93
CA TRP A 76 -9.06 -0.12 -19.86
C TRP A 76 -9.14 -1.62 -20.13
N ALA A 77 -10.33 -2.13 -20.43
CA ALA A 77 -10.56 -3.52 -20.76
C ALA A 77 -10.91 -3.66 -22.24
N HIS A 78 -10.18 -4.53 -22.94
CA HIS A 78 -10.38 -4.93 -24.33
C HIS A 78 -10.56 -6.46 -24.37
N PRO A 79 -11.24 -7.05 -25.37
CA PRO A 79 -11.38 -8.50 -25.51
C PRO A 79 -10.08 -9.31 -25.48
N GLU A 80 -8.93 -8.68 -25.75
CA GLU A 80 -7.63 -9.35 -25.80
C GLU A 80 -6.73 -9.03 -24.60
N PHE A 81 -7.01 -7.95 -23.88
CA PHE A 81 -6.16 -7.51 -22.76
C PHE A 81 -6.86 -6.47 -21.89
N THR A 82 -6.43 -6.36 -20.64
CA THR A 82 -6.84 -5.28 -19.74
C THR A 82 -5.59 -4.61 -19.19
N PHE A 83 -5.56 -3.27 -19.17
CA PHE A 83 -4.44 -2.51 -18.64
C PHE A 83 -4.33 -2.66 -17.12
N VAL A 84 -3.10 -2.78 -16.62
CA VAL A 84 -2.84 -2.71 -15.17
C VAL A 84 -3.04 -1.27 -14.71
N MET A 85 -4.05 -1.06 -13.87
CA MET A 85 -4.38 0.24 -13.29
C MET A 85 -4.49 0.06 -11.78
N MET A 86 -3.68 0.79 -11.03
CA MET A 86 -3.71 0.78 -9.56
C MET A 86 -3.98 2.18 -9.03
N HIS A 87 -4.69 2.36 -7.92
CA HIS A 87 -4.68 3.67 -7.26
C HIS A 87 -3.24 4.08 -6.92
N HIS A 88 -2.91 5.37 -6.90
CA HIS A 88 -1.50 5.80 -6.74
C HIS A 88 -0.77 5.17 -5.56
N VAL A 89 -1.40 5.13 -4.39
CA VAL A 89 -0.78 4.55 -3.18
C VAL A 89 -0.64 3.03 -3.33
N CYS A 90 -1.60 2.36 -3.98
CA CYS A 90 -1.48 0.94 -4.31
C CYS A 90 -0.29 0.68 -5.22
N GLY A 91 -0.16 1.45 -6.31
CA GLY A 91 0.96 1.36 -7.24
C GLY A 91 2.30 1.66 -6.58
N ALA A 92 2.36 2.67 -5.71
CA ALA A 92 3.58 3.01 -4.98
C ALA A 92 3.99 1.93 -3.97
N LEU A 93 3.04 1.32 -3.25
CA LEU A 93 3.32 0.21 -2.33
C LEU A 93 3.82 -1.02 -3.11
N PHE A 94 3.17 -1.31 -4.24
CA PHE A 94 3.59 -2.40 -5.13
C PHE A 94 5.00 -2.17 -5.66
N ARG A 95 5.33 -0.95 -6.09
CA ARG A 95 6.69 -0.57 -6.52
C ARG A 95 7.72 -0.77 -5.42
N ARG A 96 7.40 -0.40 -4.18
CA ARG A 96 8.28 -0.63 -3.02
C ARG A 96 8.54 -2.11 -2.78
N VAL A 97 7.50 -2.95 -2.76
CA VAL A 97 7.65 -4.40 -2.61
C VAL A 97 8.49 -5.00 -3.74
N MET A 98 8.28 -4.52 -4.97
CA MET A 98 9.00 -4.95 -6.16
C MET A 98 10.45 -4.43 -6.25
N GLY A 99 10.86 -3.54 -5.34
CA GLY A 99 12.18 -2.92 -5.33
C GLY A 99 12.42 -1.89 -6.43
N CYS A 100 11.36 -1.25 -6.94
CA CYS A 100 11.40 -0.36 -8.12
C CYS A 100 10.64 0.97 -7.88
N GLU A 101 10.93 1.62 -6.74
CA GLU A 101 10.36 2.95 -6.43
C GLU A 101 10.91 4.06 -7.34
N GLY A 102 12.11 3.90 -7.88
CA GLY A 102 12.74 4.89 -8.75
C GLY A 102 12.05 5.03 -10.10
N ASN A 103 12.28 6.15 -10.79
CA ASN A 103 11.76 6.41 -12.13
C ASN A 103 12.78 6.09 -13.23
N THR A 104 13.75 5.22 -12.94
CA THR A 104 14.74 4.78 -13.93
C THR A 104 14.10 3.89 -14.99
N PHE A 105 14.77 3.76 -16.13
CA PHE A 105 14.33 2.83 -17.18
C PHE A 105 14.16 1.40 -16.65
N GLU A 106 15.14 0.90 -15.87
CA GLU A 106 15.12 -0.46 -15.32
C GLU A 106 13.95 -0.67 -14.34
N ASP A 107 13.66 0.31 -13.48
CA ASP A 107 12.52 0.24 -12.56
C ASP A 107 11.19 0.14 -13.31
N GLN A 108 11.03 0.96 -14.35
CA GLN A 108 9.80 0.99 -15.16
C GLN A 108 9.67 -0.26 -16.02
N LYS A 109 10.77 -0.73 -16.62
CA LYS A 109 10.85 -1.98 -17.37
C LYS A 109 10.44 -3.17 -16.50
N ARG A 110 10.96 -3.26 -15.28
CA ARG A 110 10.60 -4.31 -14.31
C ARG A 110 9.10 -4.29 -13.96
N LEU A 111 8.49 -3.12 -13.84
CA LEU A 111 7.03 -3.01 -13.67
C LEU A 111 6.27 -3.48 -14.90
N CYS A 112 6.72 -3.13 -16.11
CA CYS A 112 6.09 -3.57 -17.35
C CYS A 112 6.16 -5.08 -17.56
N GLU A 113 7.18 -5.75 -17.01
CA GLU A 113 7.29 -7.22 -17.04
C GLU A 113 6.08 -7.89 -16.37
N VAL A 114 5.45 -7.25 -15.39
CA VAL A 114 4.31 -7.80 -14.64
C VAL A 114 3.18 -8.22 -15.58
N GLU A 115 2.84 -7.39 -16.57
CA GLU A 115 1.76 -7.67 -17.52
C GLU A 115 2.07 -8.89 -18.41
N VAL A 116 3.33 -9.03 -18.87
CA VAL A 116 3.73 -10.14 -19.74
C VAL A 116 4.03 -11.44 -18.99
N VAL A 117 4.47 -11.35 -17.74
CA VAL A 117 4.80 -12.50 -16.89
C VAL A 117 3.55 -13.07 -16.22
N MET A 118 2.69 -12.22 -15.66
CA MET A 118 1.46 -12.67 -15.00
C MET A 118 0.37 -13.02 -16.03
N GLY A 119 0.49 -12.51 -17.26
CA GLY A 119 -0.49 -12.66 -18.32
C GLY A 119 -1.59 -11.61 -18.23
N PRO A 120 -2.60 -11.69 -19.13
CA PRO A 120 -3.70 -10.73 -19.11
C PRO A 120 -4.43 -10.79 -17.77
N LEU A 121 -4.89 -9.64 -17.29
CA LEU A 121 -5.70 -9.56 -16.07
C LEU A 121 -7.00 -10.34 -16.23
N GLY A 122 -7.68 -10.60 -15.10
CA GLY A 122 -9.04 -11.13 -15.12
C GLY A 122 -9.99 -10.27 -15.97
N GLU A 123 -11.01 -10.91 -16.55
CA GLU A 123 -12.06 -10.31 -17.36
C GLU A 123 -13.40 -10.35 -16.62
N LEU A 124 -14.38 -9.55 -17.06
CA LEU A 124 -15.76 -9.55 -16.54
C LEU A 124 -15.80 -9.56 -15.00
N GLU A 125 -16.23 -10.66 -14.36
CA GLU A 125 -16.33 -10.77 -12.90
C GLU A 125 -15.00 -10.53 -12.16
N ASP A 126 -13.88 -10.84 -12.81
CA ASP A 126 -12.54 -10.70 -12.25
C ASP A 126 -11.81 -9.50 -12.88
N ALA A 127 -12.53 -8.59 -13.55
CA ALA A 127 -11.93 -7.46 -14.27
C ALA A 127 -10.88 -6.71 -13.44
N GLY A 128 -9.65 -6.67 -13.96
CA GLY A 128 -8.50 -6.02 -13.33
C GLY A 128 -7.67 -6.90 -12.41
N GLU A 129 -8.00 -8.19 -12.23
CA GLU A 129 -7.32 -9.06 -11.28
C GLU A 129 -5.95 -9.49 -11.79
N LEU A 130 -4.92 -9.38 -10.95
CA LEU A 130 -3.64 -10.02 -11.24
C LEU A 130 -3.79 -11.53 -11.11
N ARG A 131 -3.58 -12.24 -12.23
CA ARG A 131 -3.76 -13.70 -12.29
C ARG A 131 -2.90 -14.42 -11.27
N GLY A 132 -3.53 -15.32 -10.51
CA GLY A 132 -2.87 -16.17 -9.52
C GLY A 132 -2.71 -15.55 -8.14
N VAL A 133 -3.25 -14.35 -7.91
CA VAL A 133 -3.26 -13.70 -6.60
C VAL A 133 -4.60 -13.99 -5.92
N ASP A 134 -4.59 -14.73 -4.80
CA ASP A 134 -5.80 -15.10 -4.06
C ASP A 134 -6.22 -14.02 -3.05
N TYR A 135 -6.68 -12.87 -3.55
CA TYR A 135 -7.01 -11.68 -2.75
C TYR A 135 -7.87 -11.97 -1.51
N ALA A 136 -8.83 -12.89 -1.61
CA ALA A 136 -9.76 -13.22 -0.55
C ALA A 136 -9.08 -13.87 0.67
N ASN A 137 -7.95 -14.56 0.47
CA ASN A 137 -7.26 -15.30 1.53
C ASN A 137 -5.97 -14.64 2.04
N LEU A 138 -5.63 -13.45 1.56
CA LEU A 138 -4.41 -12.72 1.97
C LEU A 138 -4.61 -11.88 3.23
N GLY A 139 -3.58 -11.83 4.07
CA GLY A 139 -3.48 -10.90 5.20
C GLY A 139 -4.73 -10.92 6.10
N GLN A 140 -5.55 -9.88 6.01
CA GLN A 140 -6.78 -9.74 6.79
C GLN A 140 -7.98 -10.52 6.22
N LYS A 141 -7.78 -11.31 5.15
CA LYS A 141 -8.77 -12.14 4.46
C LYS A 141 -10.00 -11.35 4.01
N ILE A 142 -9.75 -10.34 3.20
CA ILE A 142 -10.76 -9.39 2.75
C ILE A 142 -11.17 -9.73 1.34
N ASP A 143 -12.42 -10.14 1.17
CA ASP A 143 -13.04 -10.31 -0.14
C ASP A 143 -13.97 -9.14 -0.45
N VAL A 144 -13.68 -8.44 -1.55
CA VAL A 144 -14.52 -7.35 -2.07
C VAL A 144 -15.33 -7.76 -3.30
N LYS A 145 -15.13 -8.97 -3.84
CA LYS A 145 -15.84 -9.48 -5.01
C LYS A 145 -17.37 -9.46 -4.85
N PRO A 146 -17.97 -9.77 -3.68
CA PRO A 146 -19.42 -9.73 -3.49
C PRO A 146 -20.06 -8.35 -3.73
N PHE A 147 -19.28 -7.27 -3.66
CA PHE A 147 -19.76 -5.90 -3.87
C PHE A 147 -19.65 -5.46 -5.33
N TRP A 148 -19.12 -6.31 -6.22
CA TRP A 148 -19.09 -6.04 -7.66
C TRP A 148 -20.34 -6.62 -8.34
N ARG A 149 -20.95 -5.83 -9.21
CA ARG A 149 -21.97 -6.27 -10.16
C ARG A 149 -21.35 -6.29 -11.55
N VAL A 150 -21.40 -7.45 -12.19
CA VAL A 150 -20.91 -7.64 -13.56
C VAL A 150 -21.87 -6.95 -14.53
N GLY A 151 -21.33 -6.13 -15.42
CA GLY A 151 -22.08 -5.49 -16.50
C GLY A 151 -22.22 -6.38 -17.73
N ASN A 152 -22.92 -5.89 -18.75
CA ASN A 152 -23.13 -6.64 -19.99
C ASN A 152 -21.96 -6.52 -21.00
N ASP A 153 -21.02 -5.60 -20.74
CA ASP A 153 -19.89 -5.30 -21.63
C ASP A 153 -18.67 -4.84 -20.83
N HIS A 154 -17.51 -4.76 -21.50
CA HIS A 154 -16.26 -4.28 -20.92
C HIS A 154 -16.41 -2.89 -20.30
N GLY A 155 -15.94 -2.76 -19.06
CA GLY A 155 -16.02 -1.53 -18.28
C GLY A 155 -17.37 -1.28 -17.61
N GLN A 156 -18.44 -2.00 -17.94
CA GLN A 156 -19.77 -1.77 -17.35
C GLN A 156 -19.96 -2.36 -15.93
N ASN A 157 -18.90 -2.88 -15.31
CA ASN A 157 -18.97 -3.39 -13.95
C ASN A 157 -19.14 -2.24 -12.94
N SER A 158 -20.19 -2.33 -12.13
CA SER A 158 -20.52 -1.36 -11.09
C SER A 158 -20.24 -1.88 -9.69
N PHE A 159 -19.97 -0.96 -8.75
CA PHE A 159 -19.71 -1.29 -7.36
C PHE A 159 -20.94 -0.95 -6.51
N LYS A 160 -21.35 -1.88 -5.65
CA LYS A 160 -22.52 -1.76 -4.77
C LYS A 160 -22.13 -0.98 -3.52
N TYR A 161 -21.96 0.34 -3.66
CA TYR A 161 -21.48 1.22 -2.58
C TYR A 161 -22.34 1.15 -1.31
N GLU A 162 -23.66 1.11 -1.44
CA GLU A 162 -24.58 1.05 -0.30
C GLU A 162 -24.46 -0.27 0.48
N GLU A 163 -24.43 -1.40 -0.23
CA GLU A 163 -24.20 -2.72 0.37
C GLU A 163 -22.83 -2.78 1.05
N PHE A 164 -21.80 -2.18 0.42
CA PHE A 164 -20.47 -2.08 0.99
C PHE A 164 -20.46 -1.26 2.30
N GLN A 165 -21.16 -0.13 2.33
CA GLN A 165 -21.22 0.76 3.50
C GLN A 165 -21.82 0.06 4.72
N GLN A 166 -22.80 -0.80 4.49
CA GLN A 166 -23.47 -1.58 5.53
C GLN A 166 -22.65 -2.78 6.01
N SER A 167 -21.58 -3.14 5.29
CA SER A 167 -20.69 -4.23 5.66
C SER A 167 -19.70 -3.83 6.76
N PRO A 168 -19.08 -4.80 7.47
CA PRO A 168 -17.99 -4.54 8.41
C PRO A 168 -16.74 -3.89 7.77
N LEU A 169 -16.64 -3.86 6.44
CA LEU A 169 -15.54 -3.25 5.69
C LEU A 169 -15.78 -1.75 5.42
N GLY A 170 -17.05 -1.32 5.40
CA GLY A 170 -17.50 0.04 5.11
C GLY A 170 -16.79 1.12 5.91
N ASP A 171 -16.54 0.84 7.19
CA ASP A 171 -16.01 1.82 8.15
C ASP A 171 -14.57 2.26 7.87
N TRP A 172 -13.77 1.45 7.19
CA TRP A 172 -12.33 1.69 7.13
C TRP A 172 -11.69 1.49 5.76
N LEU A 173 -12.22 0.64 4.87
CA LEU A 173 -11.52 0.26 3.63
C LEU A 173 -11.43 1.40 2.61
N PHE A 174 -12.39 2.33 2.59
CA PHE A 174 -12.34 3.55 1.78
C PHE A 174 -11.50 4.67 2.43
N THR A 175 -10.82 4.42 3.55
CA THR A 175 -9.85 5.37 4.12
C THR A 175 -8.62 5.43 3.23
N ARG A 176 -8.07 6.63 3.00
CA ARG A 176 -6.83 6.75 2.23
C ARG A 176 -5.65 6.09 2.97
N PRO A 177 -4.78 5.32 2.29
CA PRO A 177 -3.64 4.67 2.93
C PRO A 177 -2.36 5.53 2.98
N ASP A 178 -2.45 6.83 2.67
CA ASP A 178 -1.33 7.77 2.56
C ASP A 178 -1.08 8.61 3.82
N SER A 179 -1.86 8.39 4.88
CA SER A 179 -1.79 9.21 6.10
C SER A 179 -0.91 8.53 7.14
N ILE A 180 0.38 8.86 7.12
CA ILE A 180 1.38 8.35 8.06
C ILE A 180 1.20 8.99 9.44
N PRO A 181 1.19 8.23 10.54
CA PRO A 181 1.15 8.80 11.88
C PRO A 181 2.31 9.73 12.15
N ARG A 182 2.09 10.73 13.02
CA ARG A 182 3.18 11.58 13.47
C ARG A 182 4.15 10.78 14.35
N PHE A 183 5.44 10.93 14.07
CA PHE A 183 6.54 10.46 14.89
C PHE A 183 7.05 11.59 15.80
N TYR A 184 7.46 11.21 17.00
CA TYR A 184 8.00 12.12 17.99
C TYR A 184 9.45 11.70 18.30
N PRO A 185 10.43 12.60 18.14
CA PRO A 185 11.84 12.27 18.31
C PRO A 185 12.22 12.02 19.77
N VAL A 186 11.34 12.35 20.72
CA VAL A 186 11.53 12.13 22.16
C VAL A 186 10.17 11.72 22.73
N VAL A 187 10.19 10.84 23.74
CA VAL A 187 8.99 10.48 24.51
C VAL A 187 8.55 11.68 25.34
N GLU A 188 7.42 12.28 24.98
CA GLU A 188 6.96 13.51 25.63
C GLU A 188 6.67 13.31 27.12
N ALA A 189 7.01 14.31 27.95
CA ALA A 189 6.82 14.27 29.40
C ALA A 189 5.37 13.99 29.82
N LYS A 190 4.38 14.35 29.00
CA LYS A 190 2.96 14.04 29.25
C LYS A 190 2.64 12.54 29.21
N HIS A 191 3.41 11.75 28.45
CA HIS A 191 3.28 10.28 28.41
C HIS A 191 3.86 9.66 29.68
N TRP A 192 4.90 10.28 30.26
CA TRP A 192 5.47 9.95 31.57
C TRP A 192 4.63 10.42 32.75
N GLY A 193 3.99 11.58 32.67
CA GLY A 193 3.27 12.18 33.82
C GLY A 193 2.14 11.31 34.38
N THR A 194 1.73 10.27 33.65
CA THR A 194 0.70 9.31 34.08
C THR A 194 1.28 8.00 34.67
N ILE A 195 2.58 7.75 34.49
CA ILE A 195 3.26 6.53 34.93
C ILE A 195 4.59 6.90 35.60
N PRO A 196 4.76 6.63 36.90
CA PRO A 196 6.00 6.94 37.60
C PRO A 196 7.25 6.35 36.92
N HIS A 197 8.42 6.93 37.16
CA HIS A 197 9.68 6.42 36.63
C HIS A 197 9.86 4.93 37.00
N PRO A 198 10.44 4.08 36.13
CA PRO A 198 10.61 2.65 36.42
C PRO A 198 11.26 2.38 37.77
N ASP A 199 12.27 3.18 38.14
CA ASP A 199 13.01 3.04 39.41
C ASP A 199 12.17 3.24 40.67
N VAL A 200 11.01 3.90 40.57
CA VAL A 200 10.09 4.10 41.71
C VAL A 200 8.90 3.15 41.70
N ILE A 201 8.73 2.37 40.62
CA ILE A 201 7.68 1.36 40.53
C ILE A 201 8.28 0.03 40.98
N PRO A 202 7.83 -0.55 42.11
CA PRO A 202 8.32 -1.84 42.53
C PRO A 202 7.95 -2.90 41.47
N ALA A 203 8.89 -3.83 41.24
CA ALA A 203 8.60 -5.06 40.53
C ALA A 203 7.38 -5.76 41.16
N GLY A 204 6.59 -6.44 40.34
CA GLY A 204 5.48 -7.25 40.82
C GLY A 204 5.97 -8.51 41.56
N THR A 205 5.02 -9.31 42.04
CA THR A 205 5.31 -10.60 42.70
C THR A 205 5.38 -11.77 41.71
N ASP A 206 5.01 -11.55 40.45
CA ASP A 206 5.02 -12.57 39.42
C ASP A 206 6.45 -12.89 38.95
N ILE A 207 6.63 -14.05 38.29
CA ILE A 207 7.96 -14.51 37.87
C ILE A 207 8.59 -13.55 36.86
N LEU A 208 7.78 -12.95 35.97
CA LEU A 208 8.27 -12.15 34.87
C LEU A 208 8.77 -10.79 35.35
N THR A 209 7.98 -10.05 36.12
CA THR A 209 8.37 -8.71 36.59
C THR A 209 9.51 -8.73 37.61
N ARG A 210 9.78 -9.88 38.24
CA ARG A 210 10.95 -10.09 39.13
C ARG A 210 12.25 -10.39 38.39
N GLN A 211 12.20 -10.64 37.09
CA GLN A 211 13.42 -10.92 36.34
C GLN A 211 14.31 -9.66 36.28
N PRO A 212 15.64 -9.85 36.31
CA PRO A 212 16.59 -8.79 35.96
C PRO A 212 16.28 -8.16 34.60
N LEU A 213 16.63 -6.88 34.44
CA LEU A 213 16.27 -6.09 33.26
C LEU A 213 16.90 -6.65 31.96
N ASP A 214 18.12 -7.19 32.03
CA ASP A 214 18.80 -7.87 30.93
C ASP A 214 18.05 -9.14 30.48
N VAL A 215 17.51 -9.91 31.42
CA VAL A 215 16.64 -11.06 31.11
C VAL A 215 15.34 -10.61 30.45
N LEU A 216 14.72 -9.52 30.94
CA LEU A 216 13.54 -8.95 30.29
C LEU A 216 13.85 -8.47 28.87
N LEU A 217 14.99 -7.80 28.66
CA LEU A 217 15.45 -7.37 27.34
C LEU A 217 15.65 -8.56 26.39
N ALA A 218 16.23 -9.66 26.88
CA ALA A 218 16.38 -10.89 26.11
C ALA A 218 15.03 -11.50 25.72
N ILE A 219 14.05 -11.51 26.64
CA ILE A 219 12.70 -12.01 26.35
C ILE A 219 12.01 -11.16 25.29
N ILE A 220 12.01 -9.83 25.44
CA ILE A 220 11.28 -8.94 24.52
C ILE A 220 11.85 -8.95 23.10
N ALA A 221 13.16 -9.19 22.95
CA ALA A 221 13.82 -9.26 21.65
C ALA A 221 13.28 -10.39 20.75
N HIS A 222 12.63 -11.39 21.34
CA HIS A 222 11.99 -12.50 20.64
C HIS A 222 10.50 -12.31 20.36
N LEU A 223 9.91 -11.20 20.80
CA LEU A 223 8.48 -10.95 20.62
C LEU A 223 8.20 -10.35 19.24
N ASP A 224 7.02 -10.66 18.71
CA ASP A 224 6.44 -9.92 17.60
C ASP A 224 5.77 -8.62 18.10
N ALA A 225 5.45 -7.70 17.18
CA ALA A 225 4.84 -6.42 17.55
C ALA A 225 3.53 -6.57 18.36
N PRO A 226 2.57 -7.45 17.98
CA PRO A 226 1.37 -7.67 18.77
C PRO A 226 1.65 -8.16 20.19
N THR A 227 2.56 -9.11 20.37
CA THR A 227 2.87 -9.68 21.68
C THR A 227 3.65 -8.69 22.55
N PHE A 228 4.59 -7.95 21.96
CA PHE A 228 5.31 -6.87 22.64
C PHE A 228 4.36 -5.78 23.16
N VAL A 229 3.43 -5.29 22.33
CA VAL A 229 2.44 -4.28 22.74
C VAL A 229 1.52 -4.81 23.84
N LYS A 230 1.07 -6.08 23.74
CA LYS A 230 0.27 -6.71 24.80
C LYS A 230 1.05 -6.81 26.10
N LEU A 231 2.27 -7.34 26.07
CA LEU A 231 3.12 -7.54 27.24
C LEU A 231 3.36 -6.22 27.97
N THR A 232 3.80 -5.20 27.24
CA THR A 232 4.09 -3.86 27.79
C THR A 232 2.85 -3.11 28.29
N SER A 233 1.65 -3.61 27.98
CA SER A 233 0.38 -3.05 28.45
C SER A 233 -0.22 -3.81 29.64
N THR A 234 0.40 -4.89 30.11
CA THR A 234 -0.14 -5.74 31.18
C THR A 234 -0.08 -5.09 32.57
N CYS A 235 0.99 -4.34 32.87
CA CYS A 235 1.19 -3.72 34.17
C CYS A 235 1.97 -2.40 34.06
N ARG A 236 1.89 -1.58 35.11
CA ARG A 236 2.56 -0.26 35.16
C ARG A 236 4.09 -0.38 35.08
N PHE A 237 4.67 -1.40 35.68
CA PHE A 237 6.13 -1.64 35.68
C PHE A 237 6.66 -1.85 34.26
N LEU A 238 6.11 -2.82 33.52
CA LEU A 238 6.50 -3.07 32.14
C LEU A 238 6.16 -1.90 31.22
N ARG A 239 5.04 -1.21 31.47
CA ARG A 239 4.68 -0.02 30.71
C ARG A 239 5.67 1.14 30.90
N ALA A 240 6.16 1.34 32.13
CA ALA A 240 7.17 2.35 32.42
C ALA A 240 8.49 2.02 31.69
N HIS A 241 8.96 0.78 31.79
CA HIS A 241 10.14 0.35 31.02
C HIS A 241 9.91 0.44 29.52
N ALA A 242 8.70 0.19 29.03
CA ALA A 242 8.40 0.31 27.60
C ALA A 242 8.57 1.73 27.07
N LEU A 243 8.29 2.73 27.91
CA LEU A 243 8.40 4.12 27.53
C LEU A 243 9.87 4.63 27.55
N ILE A 244 10.78 4.10 28.38
CA ILE A 244 12.22 4.49 28.43
C ILE A 244 13.03 3.36 27.79
N THR A 245 13.15 2.25 28.50
CA THR A 245 14.19 1.24 28.31
C THR A 245 13.95 0.38 27.07
N PHE A 246 12.70 0.07 26.74
CA PHE A 246 12.37 -0.83 25.64
C PHE A 246 12.09 -0.08 24.31
N GLN A 247 12.31 1.24 24.23
CA GLN A 247 12.19 1.98 22.98
C GLN A 247 13.06 1.43 21.84
N PRO A 248 14.31 0.98 22.06
CA PRO A 248 15.10 0.33 21.01
C PRO A 248 14.43 -0.92 20.43
N GLU A 249 13.73 -1.68 21.26
CA GLU A 249 12.98 -2.86 20.82
C GLU A 249 11.72 -2.46 20.05
N ALA A 250 10.98 -1.45 20.53
CA ALA A 250 9.87 -0.87 19.78
C ALA A 250 10.33 -0.35 18.40
N ARG A 251 11.50 0.30 18.32
CA ARG A 251 12.13 0.74 17.07
C ARG A 251 12.41 -0.44 16.15
N ARG A 252 13.05 -1.50 16.65
CA ARG A 252 13.34 -2.72 15.88
C ARG A 252 12.05 -3.30 15.28
N LEU A 253 10.99 -3.38 16.07
CA LEU A 253 9.68 -3.87 15.64
C LEU A 253 9.04 -2.98 14.58
N VAL A 254 9.11 -1.65 14.72
CA VAL A 254 8.60 -0.72 13.70
C VAL A 254 9.39 -0.82 12.40
N LEU A 255 10.73 -0.90 12.46
CA LEU A 255 11.59 -1.01 11.28
C LEU A 255 11.36 -2.31 10.50
N ALA A 256 10.91 -3.37 11.19
CA ALA A 256 10.48 -4.61 10.56
C ALA A 256 9.12 -4.52 9.85
N LEU A 257 8.45 -3.35 9.85
CA LEU A 257 7.19 -3.09 9.16
C LEU A 257 7.41 -2.11 7.99
N PRO A 258 7.82 -2.56 6.79
CA PRO A 258 8.15 -1.63 5.70
C PRO A 258 6.96 -0.78 5.24
N TRP A 259 5.73 -1.29 5.39
CA TRP A 259 4.50 -0.55 5.13
C TRP A 259 4.24 0.58 6.14
N ALA A 260 4.91 0.59 7.28
CA ALA A 260 4.73 1.62 8.31
C ALA A 260 5.39 2.95 7.95
N PHE A 261 6.19 3.01 6.88
CA PHE A 261 6.95 4.20 6.49
C PHE A 261 6.38 4.88 5.25
N ALA A 262 6.62 6.19 5.14
CA ALA A 262 6.30 6.94 3.94
C ALA A 262 7.07 6.39 2.71
N MET A 263 6.41 6.41 1.56
CA MET A 263 6.99 6.07 0.27
C MET A 263 7.84 7.21 -0.28
N THR A 264 8.77 6.91 -1.19
CA THR A 264 9.60 7.96 -1.82
C THR A 264 8.73 9.04 -2.45
N SER A 265 7.68 8.63 -3.18
CA SER A 265 6.71 9.53 -3.80
C SER A 265 5.82 10.30 -2.81
N GLU A 266 5.65 9.81 -1.58
CA GLU A 266 4.96 10.53 -0.50
C GLU A 266 5.90 11.58 0.11
N LEU A 267 7.16 11.20 0.36
CA LEU A 267 8.19 12.09 0.90
C LEU A 267 8.48 13.27 -0.04
N GLU A 268 8.50 13.05 -1.35
CA GLU A 268 8.69 14.10 -2.37
C GLU A 268 7.63 15.21 -2.27
N LYS A 269 6.40 14.87 -1.87
CA LYS A 269 5.28 15.81 -1.74
C LYS A 269 5.21 16.49 -0.37
N MET A 270 5.96 15.99 0.62
CA MET A 270 5.97 16.52 1.97
C MET A 270 6.87 17.76 2.08
N THR A 271 6.44 18.74 2.87
CA THR A 271 7.31 19.83 3.31
C THR A 271 8.37 19.31 4.29
N ASP A 272 9.46 20.04 4.51
CA ASP A 272 10.50 19.60 5.43
C ASP A 272 9.99 19.42 6.87
N ALA A 273 9.06 20.28 7.31
CA ALA A 273 8.40 20.13 8.61
C ALA A 273 7.58 18.82 8.72
N MET A 274 6.90 18.43 7.64
CA MET A 274 6.17 17.15 7.58
C MET A 274 7.14 15.97 7.55
N ARG A 275 8.25 16.08 6.80
CA ARG A 275 9.29 15.04 6.74
C ARG A 275 9.94 14.78 8.09
N GLN A 276 10.18 15.81 8.90
CA GLN A 276 10.68 15.66 10.27
C GLN A 276 9.66 15.01 11.22
N ALA A 277 8.37 15.07 10.87
CA ALA A 277 7.28 14.51 11.65
C ALA A 277 6.91 13.08 11.26
N VAL A 278 7.59 12.46 10.29
CA VAL A 278 7.46 11.03 9.95
C VAL A 278 8.75 10.30 10.31
N PRO A 279 8.69 9.02 10.67
CA PRO A 279 9.91 8.31 11.01
C PRO A 279 10.72 7.98 9.76
N ASP A 280 12.03 8.00 9.94
CA ASP A 280 13.03 7.68 8.94
C ASP A 280 13.98 6.61 9.52
N PRO A 281 14.14 5.45 8.87
CA PRO A 281 14.99 4.36 9.35
C PRO A 281 16.45 4.76 9.67
N VAL A 282 16.96 5.78 8.97
CA VAL A 282 18.36 6.23 9.06
C VAL A 282 18.49 7.44 9.97
N ARG A 283 17.55 8.39 9.89
CA ARG A 283 17.66 9.70 10.55
C ARG A 283 16.95 9.77 11.90
N SER A 284 15.93 8.96 12.14
CA SER A 284 15.16 9.06 13.38
C SER A 284 15.96 8.54 14.59
N PRO A 285 15.90 9.25 15.73
CA PRO A 285 16.64 8.91 16.94
C PRO A 285 16.28 7.51 17.47
N HIS A 286 17.25 6.83 18.07
CA HIS A 286 17.08 5.48 18.62
C HIS A 286 16.10 5.44 19.81
N ASP A 287 16.02 6.54 20.55
CA ASP A 287 15.24 6.77 21.77
C ASP A 287 13.97 7.61 21.53
N GLY A 288 13.57 7.78 20.27
CA GLY A 288 12.28 8.39 19.95
C GLY A 288 11.08 7.60 20.48
N ASP A 289 9.88 8.16 20.37
CA ASP A 289 8.65 7.53 20.87
C ASP A 289 8.12 6.45 19.90
N TRP A 290 8.95 5.43 19.71
CA TRP A 290 8.72 4.29 18.82
C TRP A 290 7.55 3.43 19.30
N LEU A 291 7.36 3.31 20.62
CA LEU A 291 6.22 2.59 21.19
C LEU A 291 4.88 3.28 20.85
N LEU A 292 4.81 4.61 20.96
CA LEU A 292 3.62 5.35 20.53
C LEU A 292 3.39 5.20 19.04
N TYR A 293 4.46 5.33 18.24
CA TYR A 293 4.37 5.15 16.80
C TYR A 293 3.86 3.75 16.42
N LEU A 294 4.43 2.70 17.04
CA LEU A 294 4.01 1.30 16.87
C LEU A 294 2.52 1.13 17.19
N SER A 295 2.05 1.73 18.30
CA SER A 295 0.62 1.73 18.64
C SER A 295 -0.22 2.43 17.55
N HIS A 296 0.19 3.60 17.06
CA HIS A 296 -0.54 4.32 16.03
C HIS A 296 -0.63 3.56 14.71
N VAL A 297 0.47 2.94 14.23
CA VAL A 297 0.46 2.20 12.95
C VAL A 297 -0.46 0.97 12.99
N HIS A 298 -0.76 0.43 14.17
CA HIS A 298 -1.70 -0.67 14.30
C HIS A 298 -3.15 -0.24 14.56
N ARG A 299 -3.39 1.00 15.00
CA ARG A 299 -4.73 1.48 15.42
C ARG A 299 -5.45 2.36 14.40
N THR A 300 -4.73 3.11 13.57
CA THR A 300 -5.39 4.04 12.64
C THR A 300 -5.96 3.31 11.43
N LYS A 301 -7.12 3.78 10.93
CA LYS A 301 -7.78 3.20 9.75
C LYS A 301 -6.89 3.24 8.51
N SER A 302 -6.19 4.37 8.28
CA SER A 302 -5.27 4.55 7.16
C SER A 302 -4.17 3.48 7.15
N MET A 303 -3.52 3.25 8.30
CA MET A 303 -2.45 2.26 8.40
C MET A 303 -2.97 0.83 8.35
N ARG A 304 -4.21 0.59 8.80
CA ARG A 304 -4.89 -0.69 8.60
C ARG A 304 -5.08 -1.00 7.10
N VAL A 305 -5.56 -0.03 6.30
CA VAL A 305 -5.65 -0.17 4.83
C VAL A 305 -4.27 -0.41 4.25
N ARG A 306 -3.28 0.41 4.62
CA ARG A 306 -1.91 0.28 4.12
C ARG A 306 -1.30 -1.10 4.36
N ARG A 307 -1.47 -1.66 5.56
CA ARG A 307 -1.02 -3.02 5.90
C ARG A 307 -1.70 -4.10 5.06
N TRP A 308 -3.00 -3.96 4.81
CA TRP A 308 -3.73 -4.88 3.92
C TRP A 308 -3.21 -4.80 2.48
N LEU A 309 -3.05 -3.58 1.94
CA LEU A 309 -2.49 -3.37 0.61
C LEU A 309 -1.07 -3.90 0.47
N TRP A 310 -0.26 -3.77 1.53
CA TRP A 310 1.07 -4.35 1.57
C TRP A 310 1.05 -5.87 1.42
N ALA A 311 0.18 -6.57 2.13
CA ALA A 311 0.03 -8.02 2.00
C ALA A 311 -0.39 -8.43 0.57
N ASN A 312 -1.28 -7.67 -0.06
CA ASN A 312 -1.66 -7.90 -1.46
C ASN A 312 -0.46 -7.70 -2.40
N ALA A 313 0.36 -6.67 -2.14
CA ALA A 313 1.54 -6.37 -2.94
C ALA A 313 2.63 -7.45 -2.80
N GLU A 314 2.88 -7.93 -1.58
CA GLU A 314 3.80 -9.04 -1.31
C GLU A 314 3.38 -10.31 -2.05
N GLU A 315 2.10 -10.67 -2.03
CA GLU A 315 1.63 -11.84 -2.76
C GLU A 315 1.74 -11.65 -4.28
N ALA A 316 1.32 -10.49 -4.80
CA ALA A 316 1.45 -10.20 -6.22
C ALA A 316 2.90 -10.28 -6.69
N ALA A 317 3.84 -9.74 -5.91
CA ALA A 317 5.27 -9.83 -6.18
C ALA A 317 5.78 -11.28 -6.10
N ARG A 318 5.34 -12.05 -5.09
CA ARG A 318 5.68 -13.48 -4.96
C ARG A 318 5.26 -14.28 -6.19
N VAL A 319 4.00 -14.13 -6.62
CA VAL A 319 3.44 -14.80 -7.80
C VAL A 319 4.18 -14.36 -9.08
N PHE A 320 4.47 -13.06 -9.20
CA PHE A 320 5.27 -12.54 -10.31
C PHE A 320 6.65 -13.20 -10.36
N GLU A 321 7.40 -13.21 -9.26
CA GLU A 321 8.75 -13.78 -9.20
C GLU A 321 8.77 -15.29 -9.49
N GLU A 322 7.79 -16.02 -8.95
CA GLU A 322 7.61 -17.45 -9.22
C GLU A 322 7.41 -17.71 -10.72
N ARG A 323 6.49 -16.98 -11.34
CA ARG A 323 6.21 -17.10 -12.78
C ARG A 323 7.37 -16.62 -13.64
N LYS A 324 8.03 -15.53 -13.26
CA LYS A 324 9.16 -14.97 -14.01
C LYS A 324 10.27 -15.99 -14.16
N ARG A 325 10.64 -16.70 -13.09
CA ARG A 325 11.66 -17.77 -13.11
C ARG A 325 11.35 -18.87 -14.10
N ALA A 326 10.08 -19.27 -14.21
CA ALA A 326 9.63 -20.30 -15.15
C ALA A 326 9.44 -19.77 -16.59
N SER A 327 9.29 -18.46 -16.76
CA SER A 327 8.95 -17.82 -18.03
C SER A 327 10.13 -17.65 -19.00
N PRO A 328 9.86 -17.25 -20.26
CA PRO A 328 10.89 -16.77 -21.20
C PRO A 328 11.61 -15.49 -20.75
N TYR A 329 11.03 -14.73 -19.79
CA TYR A 329 11.57 -13.47 -19.30
C TYR A 329 12.50 -13.63 -18.07
N ALA A 330 12.86 -14.86 -17.70
CA ALA A 330 13.78 -15.11 -16.60
C ALA A 330 15.16 -14.47 -16.85
N GLU A 331 15.84 -14.05 -15.78
CA GLU A 331 17.16 -13.44 -15.88
C GLU A 331 18.18 -14.37 -16.55
N GLY A 332 18.99 -13.81 -17.45
CA GLY A 332 20.00 -14.56 -18.20
C GLY A 332 19.47 -15.39 -19.38
N LYS A 333 18.14 -15.44 -19.62
CA LYS A 333 17.59 -16.06 -20.83
C LYS A 333 17.57 -15.07 -22.00
N HIS A 334 18.07 -15.52 -23.15
CA HIS A 334 17.98 -14.81 -24.43
C HIS A 334 16.94 -15.50 -25.31
N THR A 335 15.67 -15.15 -25.11
CA THR A 335 14.57 -15.69 -25.94
C THR A 335 14.02 -14.62 -26.89
N PRO A 336 13.42 -15.02 -28.03
CA PRO A 336 12.79 -14.07 -28.95
C PRO A 336 11.71 -13.20 -28.30
N GLU A 337 10.96 -13.74 -27.34
CA GLU A 337 9.93 -13.02 -26.58
C GLU A 337 10.56 -11.93 -25.70
N ARG A 338 11.67 -12.25 -25.02
CA ARG A 338 12.41 -11.29 -24.20
C ARG A 338 12.96 -10.15 -25.05
N GLU A 339 13.59 -10.46 -26.19
CA GLU A 339 14.10 -9.43 -27.10
C GLU A 339 12.98 -8.55 -27.69
N LYS A 340 11.84 -9.15 -28.03
CA LYS A 340 10.67 -8.41 -28.51
C LYS A 340 10.15 -7.46 -27.44
N PHE A 341 10.03 -7.93 -26.20
CA PHE A 341 9.62 -7.11 -25.06
C PHE A 341 10.61 -5.96 -24.82
N ASP A 342 11.92 -6.26 -24.78
CA ASP A 342 12.96 -5.26 -24.54
C ASP A 342 12.91 -4.15 -25.60
N ARG A 343 12.84 -4.50 -26.89
CA ARG A 343 12.67 -3.52 -27.98
C ARG A 343 11.39 -2.70 -27.86
N GLN A 344 10.28 -3.34 -27.48
CA GLN A 344 9.00 -2.66 -27.30
C GLN A 344 9.08 -1.64 -26.16
N VAL A 345 9.64 -2.03 -25.01
CA VAL A 345 9.78 -1.17 -23.84
C VAL A 345 10.75 -0.01 -24.11
N GLU A 346 11.87 -0.26 -24.78
CA GLU A 346 12.82 0.77 -25.20
C GLU A 346 12.17 1.82 -26.10
N SER A 347 11.37 1.39 -27.09
CA SER A 347 10.70 2.32 -28.01
C SER A 347 9.59 3.16 -27.39
N LEU A 348 9.04 2.72 -26.25
CA LEU A 348 7.98 3.42 -25.51
C LEU A 348 8.52 4.25 -24.35
N TYR A 349 9.78 4.09 -23.98
CA TYR A 349 10.38 4.82 -22.87
C TYR A 349 10.60 6.28 -23.24
N PHE A 350 10.10 7.17 -22.40
CA PHE A 350 10.45 8.58 -22.42
C PHE A 350 11.21 8.88 -21.13
N PRO A 351 12.47 9.36 -21.21
CA PRO A 351 13.15 9.81 -20.02
C PRO A 351 12.35 10.95 -19.37
N PRO A 352 12.36 11.07 -18.04
CA PRO A 352 11.69 12.16 -17.36
C PRO A 352 12.20 13.49 -17.91
N MET A 353 11.30 14.30 -18.46
CA MET A 353 11.60 15.69 -18.83
C MET A 353 11.59 16.49 -17.52
N PHE A 354 12.74 17.07 -17.17
CA PHE A 354 12.95 17.83 -15.93
C PHE A 354 12.16 19.14 -15.91
#